data_AF-A0A645J6C5-F1
#
_entry.id   AF-A0A645J6C5-F1
#
_cell.length_a   1.000
_cell.length_b   1.000
_cell.length_c   1.000
_cell.angle_alpha   90.00
_cell.angle_beta   90.00
_cell.angle_gamma   90.00
#
_symmetry.space_group_name_H-M   'P 1'
#
loop_
_entity.id
_entity.type
_entity.pdbx_description
1 polymer ?
#
loop_
_entity_poly.entity_id
_entity_poly.type
_entity_poly.pdbx_seq_one_letter_code
_entity_poly.pdbx_strand_id
1 'polypeptide(L)'
;MELCRFVEKRYGLPCDDFDLAVAGLRLVSEHEDSCCVTMELKSDRALECAEEIRKTFLTEARHSVSKGAKPDFLRFGRVFRTFKGTIRLAEIKKAWMDDFRSAK
;
A
#
# COMPACT_ATOMS: atom_id res chain seq x y z
N MET A 1 9.57 5.73 -5.86
CA MET A 1 8.29 6.20 -5.29
C MET A 1 8.55 6.65 -3.84
N GLU A 2 7.93 7.73 -3.35
CA GLU A 2 8.19 8.26 -1.99
C GLU A 2 7.88 7.24 -0.89
N LEU A 3 6.77 6.51 -1.02
CA LEU A 3 6.37 5.49 -0.05
C LEU A 3 7.34 4.31 0.02
N CYS A 4 7.89 3.84 -1.10
CA CYS A 4 8.92 2.80 -1.08
C CYS A 4 10.15 3.26 -0.28
N ARG A 5 10.62 4.49 -0.52
CA ARG A 5 11.76 5.06 0.21
C ARG A 5 11.47 5.22 1.70
N PHE A 6 10.23 5.56 2.06
CA PHE A 6 9.82 5.60 3.46
C PHE A 6 9.92 4.22 4.11
N VAL A 7 9.37 3.17 3.46
CA VAL A 7 9.42 1.79 3.98
C VAL A 7 10.87 1.32 4.16
N GLU A 8 11.71 1.55 3.15
CA GLU A 8 13.14 1.21 3.20
C GLU A 8 13.85 1.87 4.38
N LYS A 9 13.62 3.17 4.59
CA LYS A 9 14.29 3.92 5.67
C LYS A 9 13.73 3.60 7.05
N ARG A 10 12.41 3.46 7.20
CA ARG A 10 11.75 3.34 8.50
C ARG A 10 11.80 1.91 9.06
N TYR A 11 11.72 0.91 8.19
CA TYR A 11 11.66 -0.50 8.60
C TYR A 11 12.91 -1.28 8.16
N GLY A 12 13.83 -0.65 7.43
CA GLY A 12 15.06 -1.30 6.96
C GLY A 12 14.81 -2.40 5.92
N LEU A 13 13.64 -2.42 5.28
CA LEU A 13 13.25 -3.43 4.30
C LEU A 13 13.70 -3.00 2.90
N PRO A 14 14.59 -3.76 2.21
CA PRO A 14 14.97 -3.45 0.84
C PRO A 14 13.78 -3.60 -0.13
N CYS A 15 13.85 -2.97 -1.30
CA CYS A 15 12.79 -3.09 -2.33
C CYS A 15 12.51 -4.52 -2.81
N ASP A 16 13.41 -5.47 -2.58
CA ASP A 16 13.18 -6.88 -2.94
C ASP A 16 12.32 -7.62 -1.91
N ASP A 17 12.21 -7.10 -0.69
CA ASP A 17 11.47 -7.71 0.42
C ASP A 17 9.98 -7.37 0.38
N PHE A 18 9.58 -6.38 -0.41
CA PHE A 18 8.18 -5.99 -0.55
C PHE A 18 7.86 -5.45 -1.95
N ASP A 19 6.58 -5.45 -2.28
CA ASP A 19 6.04 -4.75 -3.43
C ASP A 19 4.98 -3.76 -2.96
N LEU A 20 4.84 -2.63 -3.68
CA LEU A 20 3.89 -1.58 -3.32
C LEU A 20 3.15 -1.09 -4.57
N ALA A 21 1.82 -1.05 -4.45
CA ALA A 21 0.94 -0.44 -5.43
C ALA A 21 0.10 0.66 -4.78
N VAL A 22 -0.11 1.75 -5.52
CA VAL A 22 -0.95 2.87 -5.09
C VAL A 22 -2.12 3.00 -6.06
N ALA A 23 -3.33 3.14 -5.52
CA ALA A 23 -4.54 3.37 -6.27
C ALA A 23 -5.35 4.51 -5.63
N GLY A 24 -5.77 5.48 -6.44
CA GLY A 24 -6.85 6.40 -6.05
C GLY A 24 -8.19 5.69 -6.16
N LEU A 25 -8.95 5.65 -5.07
CA LEU A 25 -10.27 5.03 -4.99
C LEU A 25 -11.24 5.85 -4.16
N ARG A 26 -12.48 5.95 -4.64
CA ARG A 26 -13.61 6.58 -3.94
C ARG A 26 -14.22 5.59 -2.95
N LEU A 27 -13.53 5.35 -1.83
CA LEU A 27 -13.98 4.38 -0.82
C LEU A 27 -14.87 5.03 0.24
N VAL A 28 -14.54 6.26 0.63
CA VAL A 28 -15.23 6.99 1.72
C VAL A 28 -16.18 8.07 1.18
N SER A 29 -15.88 8.64 0.01
CA SER A 29 -16.62 9.75 -0.60
C SER A 29 -16.72 9.56 -2.11
N GLU A 30 -17.85 9.96 -2.70
CA GLU A 30 -18.05 9.94 -4.16
C GLU A 30 -17.21 11.00 -4.89
N HIS A 31 -16.80 12.06 -4.19
CA HIS A 31 -16.16 13.23 -4.79
C HIS A 31 -14.65 13.29 -4.52
N GLU A 32 -14.12 12.48 -3.60
CA GLU A 32 -12.70 12.48 -3.23
C GLU A 32 -12.09 11.08 -3.36
N ASP A 33 -10.97 11.00 -4.08
CA ASP A 33 -10.19 9.77 -4.16
C ASP A 33 -9.34 9.63 -2.88
N SER A 34 -9.50 8.51 -2.18
CA SER A 34 -8.59 8.09 -1.11
C SER A 34 -7.34 7.44 -1.71
N CYS A 35 -6.17 7.79 -1.17
CA CYS A 35 -4.89 7.19 -1.53
C CYS A 35 -4.75 5.82 -0.87
N CYS A 36 -4.99 4.77 -1.64
CA CYS A 36 -5.02 3.39 -1.16
C CYS A 36 -3.72 2.67 -1.50
N VAL A 37 -3.03 2.17 -0.49
CA VAL A 37 -1.73 1.49 -0.62
C VAL A 37 -1.89 0.01 -0.41
N THR A 38 -1.59 -0.80 -1.43
CA THR A 38 -1.43 -2.25 -1.29
C THR A 38 0.05 -2.57 -1.14
N MET A 39 0.39 -3.29 -0.07
CA MET A 39 1.74 -3.76 0.19
C MET A 39 1.77 -5.28 0.20
N GLU A 40 2.62 -5.87 -0.62
CA GLU A 40 2.91 -7.31 -0.61
C GLU A 40 4.24 -7.51 0.09
N LEU A 41 4.25 -8.30 1.17
CA LEU A 41 5.47 -8.65 1.90
C LEU A 41 5.95 -9.99 1.37
N LYS A 42 7.21 -10.06 0.91
CA LYS A 42 7.76 -11.21 0.17
C LYS A 42 8.77 -12.01 0.98
N SER A 43 9.45 -11.39 1.95
CA SER A 43 10.43 -12.05 2.80
C SER A 43 9.88 -12.30 4.21
N ASP A 44 10.46 -13.28 4.92
CA ASP A 44 10.13 -13.54 6.33
C ASP A 44 10.36 -12.30 7.19
N ARG A 45 11.47 -11.59 6.95
CA ARG A 45 11.79 -10.32 7.62
C ARG A 45 10.69 -9.27 7.40
N ALA A 46 10.16 -9.16 6.19
CA ALA A 46 9.07 -8.23 5.91
C ALA A 46 7.79 -8.63 6.65
N LEU A 47 7.51 -9.93 6.73
CA LEU A 47 6.37 -10.48 7.49
C LEU A 47 6.51 -10.24 9.00
N GLU A 48 7.72 -10.35 9.56
CA GLU A 48 7.99 -10.01 10.97
C GLU A 48 7.70 -8.53 11.26
N CYS A 49 7.97 -7.63 10.31
CA CYS A 49 7.64 -6.21 10.42
C CYS A 49 6.15 -5.89 10.20
N ALA A 50 5.33 -6.84 9.76
CA ALA A 50 3.95 -6.57 9.32
C ALA A 50 3.12 -5.86 10.39
N GLU A 51 3.17 -6.32 11.64
CA GLU A 51 2.42 -5.71 12.75
C GLU A 51 2.87 -4.28 13.07
N GLU A 52 4.18 -4.02 13.03
CA GLU A 52 4.69 -2.67 13.24
C GLU A 52 4.26 -1.75 12.10
N ILE A 53 4.34 -2.23 10.85
CA ILE A 53 3.89 -1.50 9.67
C ILE A 53 2.39 -1.20 9.77
N ARG A 54 1.53 -2.14 10.19
CA ARG A 54 0.08 -1.88 10.40
C ARG A 54 -0.15 -0.69 11.31
N LYS A 55 0.59 -0.64 12.42
CA LYS A 55 0.39 0.35 13.50
C LYS A 55 0.92 1.74 13.14
N THR A 56 2.01 1.80 12.39
CA THR A 56 2.80 3.03 12.24
C THR A 56 2.73 3.64 10.85
N PHE A 57 2.54 2.83 9.80
CA PHE A 57 2.73 3.26 8.42
C PHE A 57 1.88 4.47 8.03
N LEU A 58 0.56 4.42 8.28
CA LEU A 58 -0.34 5.51 7.87
C LEU A 58 0.00 6.82 8.58
N THR A 59 0.26 6.78 9.88
CA THR A 59 0.57 7.97 10.66
C THR A 59 1.91 8.55 10.22
N GLU A 60 2.96 7.75 10.20
CA GLU A 60 4.33 8.23 9.99
C GLU A 60 4.62 8.58 8.51
N ALA A 61 4.10 7.81 7.56
CA ALA A 61 4.32 8.06 6.13
C ALA A 61 3.72 9.40 5.71
N ARG A 62 2.57 9.80 6.25
CA ARG A 62 1.89 11.08 5.93
C ARG A 62 2.73 12.32 6.29
N HIS A 63 3.66 12.20 7.23
CA HIS A 63 4.60 13.26 7.59
C HIS A 63 5.89 13.22 6.76
N SER A 64 6.13 12.13 6.04
CA SER A 64 7.38 11.85 5.33
C SER A 64 7.26 11.93 3.81
N VAL A 65 6.07 12.18 3.27
CA VAL A 65 5.78 12.23 1.83
C VAL A 65 5.02 13.50 1.44
N SER A 66 5.08 13.85 0.16
CA SER A 66 4.36 14.98 -0.42
C SER A 66 2.82 14.87 -0.25
N LYS A 67 2.12 16.01 -0.32
CA LYS A 67 0.65 16.06 -0.11
C LYS A 67 -0.12 15.06 -0.97
N GLY A 68 0.27 14.87 -2.22
CA GLY A 68 -0.40 13.95 -3.16
C GLY A 68 -0.04 12.47 -2.98
N ALA A 69 0.98 12.16 -2.17
CA ALA A 69 1.43 10.79 -1.89
C ALA A 69 1.02 10.30 -0.50
N LYS A 70 0.30 11.13 0.28
CA LYS A 70 -0.14 10.79 1.63
C LYS A 70 -1.09 9.59 1.59
N PRO A 71 -0.77 8.47 2.25
CA PRO A 71 -1.64 7.32 2.26
C PRO A 71 -2.82 7.55 3.20
N ASP A 72 -4.00 7.12 2.79
CA ASP A 72 -5.22 7.12 3.60
C ASP A 72 -5.55 5.70 4.09
N PHE A 73 -5.26 4.69 3.27
CA PHE A 73 -5.49 3.29 3.60
C PHE A 73 -4.28 2.41 3.28
N LEU A 74 -4.07 1.39 4.10
CA LEU A 74 -3.07 0.36 3.89
C LEU A 74 -3.75 -1.02 3.91
N ARG A 75 -3.41 -1.84 2.91
CA ARG A 75 -3.82 -3.24 2.81
C ARG A 75 -2.59 -4.11 2.58
N PHE A 76 -2.48 -5.21 3.31
CA PHE A 76 -1.54 -6.27 2.95
C PHE A 76 -2.17 -7.26 1.99
N GLY A 77 -1.44 -7.61 0.94
CA GLY A 77 -1.86 -8.58 -0.03
C GLY A 77 -1.09 -8.44 -1.34
N ARG A 78 -1.37 -9.35 -2.27
CA ARG A 78 -0.66 -9.44 -3.54
C ARG A 78 -0.69 -8.15 -4.36
N VAL A 79 0.45 -7.72 -4.87
CA VAL A 79 0.57 -6.64 -5.85
C VAL A 79 0.57 -7.26 -7.25
N PHE A 80 -0.58 -7.20 -7.92
CA PHE A 80 -0.74 -7.79 -9.24
C PHE A 80 0.10 -7.02 -10.28
N ARG A 81 1.06 -7.71 -10.91
CA ARG A 81 1.88 -7.16 -12.01
C ARG A 81 1.66 -7.94 -13.31
N THR A 82 1.85 -7.28 -14.44
CA THR A 82 1.98 -7.93 -15.74
C THR A 82 3.34 -8.61 -15.86
N PHE A 83 3.53 -9.44 -16.89
CA PHE A 83 4.85 -10.01 -17.21
C PHE A 83 5.93 -8.93 -17.43
N LYS A 84 5.54 -7.73 -17.85
CA LYS A 84 6.42 -6.57 -18.03
C LYS A 84 6.65 -5.77 -16.73
N GLY A 85 6.19 -6.26 -15.58
CA GLY A 85 6.36 -5.63 -14.27
C GLY A 85 5.41 -4.45 -13.96
N THR A 86 4.54 -4.07 -14.90
CA THR A 86 3.55 -2.99 -14.71
C THR A 86 2.44 -3.43 -13.76
N ILE A 87 2.05 -2.60 -12.79
CA ILE A 87 0.97 -2.99 -11.86
C ILE A 87 -0.38 -3.01 -12.60
N ARG A 88 -1.16 -4.07 -12.37
CA ARG A 88 -2.51 -4.25 -12.89
C ARG A 88 -3.49 -3.50 -12.00
N LEU A 89 -3.63 -2.20 -12.25
CA LEU A 89 -4.43 -1.31 -11.41
C LEU A 89 -5.89 -1.79 -11.26
N ALA A 90 -6.50 -2.35 -12.29
CA ALA A 90 -7.86 -2.89 -12.23
C ALA A 90 -8.02 -3.99 -11.17
N GLU A 91 -7.04 -4.89 -11.05
CA GLU A 91 -7.05 -5.97 -10.06
C GLU A 91 -6.85 -5.43 -8.64
N ILE A 92 -5.95 -4.46 -8.48
CA ILE A 92 -5.75 -3.77 -7.19
C ILE A 92 -7.05 -3.10 -6.75
N LYS A 93 -7.70 -2.34 -7.65
CA LYS A 93 -8.97 -1.67 -7.36
C LYS A 93 -10.06 -2.69 -7.00
N LYS A 94 -10.15 -3.80 -7.71
CA LYS A 94 -11.10 -4.88 -7.42
C LYS A 94 -10.87 -5.46 -6.03
N ALA A 95 -9.63 -5.80 -5.68
CA ALA A 95 -9.28 -6.34 -4.37
C ALA A 95 -9.68 -5.39 -3.22
N TRP A 96 -9.46 -4.08 -3.39
CA TRP A 96 -9.94 -3.10 -2.42
C TRP A 96 -11.47 -3.06 -2.30
N MET A 97 -12.20 -3.08 -3.42
CA MET A 97 -13.66 -3.11 -3.39
C MET A 97 -14.21 -4.38 -2.73
N ASP A 98 -13.58 -5.53 -2.95
CA ASP A 98 -13.98 -6.81 -2.37
C ASP A 98 -13.76 -6.83 -0.85
N ASP A 99 -12.61 -6.32 -0.38
CA ASP A 99 -12.31 -6.20 1.06
C ASP A 99 -13.32 -5.27 1.76
N PHE A 100 -13.64 -4.12 1.17
CA PHE A 100 -14.63 -3.18 1.72
C PHE A 100 -16.05 -3.73 1.74
N ARG A 101 -16.42 -4.55 0.74
CA ARG A 101 -17.73 -5.23 0.72
C ARG A 101 -17.84 -6.31 1.78
N SER A 102 -16.73 -7.00 2.08
CA SER A 102 -16.69 -8.10 3.05
C SER A 102 -16.55 -7.63 4.50
N ALA A 103 -16.17 -6.37 4.72
CA ALA A 103 -16.06 -5.74 6.04
C ALA A 103 -17.39 -5.11 6.54
N LYS A 104 -18.48 -5.22 5.75
CA LYS A 104 -19.85 -4.89 6.15
C LYS A 104 -20.56 -6.12 6.69
#